data_AF-A0A2G9NUL7-F1
#
_entry.id   AF-A0A2G9NUL7-F1
#
_cell.length_a   1.000
_cell.length_b   1.000
_cell.length_c   1.000
_cell.angle_alpha   90.00
_cell.angle_beta   90.00
_cell.angle_gamma   90.00
#
_symmetry.space_group_name_H-M   'P 1'
#
loop_
_entity.id
_entity.type
_entity.pdbx_description
1 polymer ?
#
loop_
_entity_poly.entity_id
_entity_poly.type
_entity_poly.pdbx_seq_one_letter_code
_entity_poly.pdbx_strand_id
1 'polypeptide(L)'
;MKKGNVEKEHLKPKLVTVQGVRVEDKSSESKKVSPLLVLICKHPDRAEPIEFTKIKIMRDDKARVVGLWVDSDKEGNIQKGSALHILMEILNVNTPNDIVGKQISTVEQAKDSPYLCIKGY
;
A
#
# COMPACT_ATOMS: atom_id res chain seq x y z
N MET A 1 13.64 20.77 -28.12
CA MET A 1 13.23 20.66 -26.71
C MET A 1 14.47 20.37 -25.87
N LYS A 2 14.81 21.21 -24.89
CA LYS A 2 15.94 20.97 -23.98
C LYS A 2 15.48 20.04 -22.86
N LYS A 3 16.23 18.96 -22.59
CA LYS A 3 15.96 18.04 -21.47
C LYS A 3 16.21 18.80 -20.16
N GLY A 4 15.26 18.77 -19.23
CA GLY A 4 15.44 19.33 -17.90
C GLY A 4 16.46 18.50 -17.11
N ASN A 5 17.40 19.16 -16.44
CA ASN A 5 18.57 18.55 -15.80
C ASN A 5 18.39 18.32 -14.30
N VAL A 6 17.15 18.31 -13.81
CA VAL A 6 16.83 18.11 -12.39
C VAL A 6 16.41 16.66 -12.22
N GLU A 7 17.29 15.84 -11.67
CA GLU A 7 16.92 14.50 -11.21
C GLU A 7 15.85 14.65 -10.13
N LYS A 8 14.73 13.92 -10.26
CA LYS A 8 13.69 13.92 -9.23
C LYS A 8 14.28 13.22 -8.00
N GLU A 9 14.35 13.91 -6.87
CA GLU A 9 14.74 13.28 -5.61
C GLU A 9 13.80 12.11 -5.30
N HIS A 10 14.38 10.93 -5.17
CA HIS A 10 13.65 9.71 -4.85
C HIS A 10 13.60 9.52 -3.34
N LEU A 11 12.41 9.24 -2.82
CA LEU A 11 12.23 8.96 -1.41
C LEU A 11 12.82 7.60 -1.07
N LYS A 12 13.58 7.57 0.03
CA LYS A 12 14.14 6.32 0.56
C LYS A 12 13.13 5.60 1.45
N PRO A 13 13.23 4.28 1.58
CA PRO A 13 12.42 3.52 2.54
C PRO A 13 12.55 4.06 3.97
N LYS A 14 11.42 4.45 4.56
CA LYS A 14 11.31 4.89 5.97
C LYS A 14 9.97 4.47 6.58
N LEU A 15 9.85 4.66 7.90
CA LEU A 15 8.57 4.60 8.60
C LEU A 15 7.70 5.79 8.18
N VAL A 16 6.47 5.51 7.79
CA VAL A 16 5.44 6.50 7.47
C VAL A 16 4.30 6.41 8.47
N THR A 17 3.62 7.53 8.73
CA THR A 17 2.43 7.55 9.58
C THR A 17 1.18 7.59 8.71
N VAL A 18 0.23 6.69 8.93
CA VAL A 18 -1.04 6.71 8.19
C VAL A 18 -1.91 7.84 8.72
N GLN A 19 -2.21 8.82 7.87
CA GLN A 19 -3.08 9.95 8.21
C GLN A 19 -4.54 9.69 7.84
N GLY A 20 -4.78 8.81 6.87
CA GLY A 20 -6.13 8.47 6.43
C GLY A 20 -6.14 7.25 5.53
N VAL A 21 -7.33 6.72 5.30
CA VAL A 21 -7.57 5.66 4.33
C VAL A 21 -8.77 6.04 3.45
N ARG A 22 -8.74 5.65 2.19
CA ARG A 22 -9.88 5.76 1.28
C ARG A 22 -9.97 4.52 0.40
N VAL A 23 -11.17 4.19 -0.04
CA VAL A 23 -11.41 3.06 -0.94
C VAL A 23 -11.77 3.63 -2.31
N GLU A 24 -11.08 3.17 -3.34
CA GLU A 24 -11.35 3.54 -4.73
C GLU A 24 -11.93 2.34 -5.48
N ASP A 25 -13.08 2.54 -6.13
CA ASP A 25 -13.55 1.57 -7.12
C ASP A 25 -12.65 1.63 -8.36
N LYS A 26 -12.14 0.47 -8.77
CA LYS A 26 -11.29 0.29 -9.97
C LYS A 26 -11.99 -0.52 -11.04
N SER A 27 -13.28 -0.79 -10.88
CA SER A 27 -14.09 -1.47 -11.88
C SER A 27 -14.22 -0.62 -13.14
N SER A 28 -14.26 -1.28 -14.28
CA SER A 28 -14.65 -0.71 -15.57
C SER A 28 -15.94 -1.38 -16.06
N GLU A 29 -16.57 -0.80 -17.09
CA GLU A 29 -17.75 -1.40 -17.73
C GLU A 29 -17.50 -2.85 -18.17
N SER A 30 -16.26 -3.16 -18.56
CA SER A 30 -15.84 -4.47 -19.05
C SER A 30 -15.31 -5.43 -17.97
N LYS A 31 -15.01 -4.95 -16.76
CA LYS A 31 -14.39 -5.77 -15.72
C LYS A 31 -14.74 -5.26 -14.33
N LYS A 32 -15.46 -6.07 -13.57
CA LYS A 32 -15.65 -5.87 -12.14
C LYS A 32 -14.41 -6.38 -11.39
N VAL A 33 -13.86 -5.53 -10.55
CA VAL A 33 -12.79 -5.88 -9.61
C VAL A 33 -13.19 -5.41 -8.22
N SER A 34 -12.62 -6.02 -7.20
CA SER A 34 -12.77 -5.52 -5.84
C SER A 34 -12.23 -4.10 -5.74
N PRO A 35 -12.78 -3.26 -4.84
CA PRO A 35 -12.24 -1.93 -4.60
C PRO A 35 -10.80 -1.99 -4.07
N LEU A 36 -10.03 -0.94 -4.34
CA LEU A 36 -8.64 -0.81 -3.89
C LEU A 36 -8.56 0.11 -2.68
N LEU A 37 -7.92 -0.35 -1.60
CA LEU A 37 -7.60 0.49 -0.46
C LEU A 37 -6.39 1.39 -0.79
N VAL A 38 -6.54 2.67 -0.51
CA VAL A 38 -5.52 3.70 -0.63
C VAL A 38 -5.18 4.21 0.77
N LEU A 39 -3.94 4.00 1.20
CA LEU A 39 -3.42 4.55 2.45
C LEU A 39 -2.83 5.93 2.16
N ILE A 40 -3.31 6.95 2.87
CA ILE A 40 -2.77 8.31 2.80
C ILE A 40 -1.78 8.45 3.95
N CYS A 41 -0.50 8.54 3.62
CA CYS A 41 0.60 8.45 4.58
C CYS A 41 1.46 9.71 4.59
N LYS A 42 1.88 10.13 5.78
CA LYS A 42 2.90 11.15 5.98
C LYS A 42 4.28 10.51 5.99
N HIS A 43 5.10 10.85 5.00
CA HIS A 43 6.51 10.49 4.96
C HIS A 43 7.34 11.56 5.68
N PRO A 44 8.35 11.20 6.51
CA PRO A 44 9.15 12.18 7.24
C PRO A 44 9.92 13.14 6.34
N ASP A 45 10.39 12.65 5.19
CA ASP A 45 11.17 13.46 4.23
C ASP A 45 10.32 14.20 3.19
N ARG A 46 8.98 14.21 3.32
CA ARG A 46 8.10 14.90 2.37
C ARG A 46 7.02 15.68 3.10
N ALA A 47 6.84 16.95 2.72
CA ALA A 47 5.79 17.81 3.29
C ALA A 47 4.38 17.29 2.94
N GLU A 48 4.18 16.90 1.69
CA GLU A 48 2.90 16.41 1.18
C GLU A 48 2.66 14.93 1.55
N PRO A 49 1.40 14.52 1.79
CA PRO A 49 1.05 13.12 1.93
C PRO A 49 1.36 12.31 0.67
N ILE A 50 1.58 11.02 0.86
CA ILE A 50 1.87 10.05 -0.20
C ILE A 50 0.87 8.92 -0.09
N GLU A 51 0.42 8.46 -1.25
CA GLU A 51 -0.53 7.36 -1.34
C GLU A 51 0.16 6.02 -1.53
N PHE A 52 -0.25 5.02 -0.76
CA PHE A 52 0.19 3.65 -0.90
C PHE A 52 -1.00 2.73 -1.15
N THR A 53 -0.94 1.97 -2.25
CA THR A 53 -1.96 0.99 -2.63
C THR A 53 -1.41 -0.42 -2.74
N LYS A 54 -0.12 -0.59 -2.44
CA LYS A 54 0.61 -1.84 -2.61
C LYS A 54 1.43 -2.19 -1.38
N ILE A 55 1.53 -3.48 -1.12
CA ILE A 55 2.36 -4.08 -0.09
C ILE A 55 3.28 -5.14 -0.72
N LYS A 56 4.50 -5.23 -0.21
CA LYS A 56 5.47 -6.26 -0.57
C LYS A 56 5.48 -7.33 0.51
N ILE A 57 5.05 -8.54 0.15
CA ILE A 57 4.91 -9.68 1.04
C ILE A 57 5.77 -10.85 0.55
N MET A 58 6.09 -11.78 1.45
CA MET A 58 6.69 -13.06 1.10
C MET A 58 5.58 -14.07 0.80
N ARG A 59 5.60 -14.66 -0.39
CA ARG A 59 4.66 -15.73 -0.79
C ARG A 59 5.38 -16.77 -1.64
N ASP A 60 5.30 -18.02 -1.23
CA ASP A 60 6.02 -19.15 -1.84
C ASP A 60 7.54 -18.88 -1.90
N ASP A 61 8.12 -18.42 -0.79
CA ASP A 61 9.53 -18.02 -0.63
C ASP A 61 10.02 -16.93 -1.58
N LYS A 62 9.10 -16.20 -2.21
CA LYS A 62 9.41 -15.10 -3.13
C LYS A 62 8.74 -13.80 -2.67
N ALA A 63 9.49 -12.72 -2.73
CA ALA A 63 8.94 -11.38 -2.51
C ALA A 63 8.02 -11.01 -3.68
N ARG A 64 6.76 -10.67 -3.38
CA ARG A 64 5.78 -10.21 -4.38
C ARG A 64 5.20 -8.87 -3.94
N VAL A 65 5.03 -7.96 -4.90
CA VAL A 65 4.30 -6.70 -4.69
C VAL A 65 2.86 -6.92 -5.14
N VAL A 66 1.92 -6.71 -4.22
CA VAL A 66 0.50 -6.97 -4.41
C VAL A 66 -0.33 -5.74 -4.03
N GLY A 67 -1.47 -5.56 -4.68
CA GLY A 67 -2.40 -4.47 -4.36
C GLY A 67 -3.18 -4.75 -3.07
N LEU A 68 -3.53 -3.70 -2.34
CA LEU A 68 -4.38 -3.74 -1.14
C LEU A 68 -5.86 -3.80 -1.54
N TRP A 69 -6.25 -4.86 -2.24
CA TRP A 69 -7.65 -5.07 -2.64
C TRP A 69 -8.52 -5.40 -1.43
N VAL A 70 -9.72 -4.81 -1.39
CA VAL A 70 -10.74 -5.05 -0.35
C VAL A 70 -11.58 -6.25 -0.78
N ASP A 71 -10.93 -7.42 -0.84
CA ASP A 71 -11.60 -8.68 -1.13
C ASP A 71 -12.36 -9.18 0.09
N SER A 72 -13.62 -9.55 -0.09
CA SER A 72 -14.46 -10.11 0.97
C SER A 72 -14.65 -11.62 0.80
N ASP A 73 -14.74 -12.34 1.92
CA ASP A 73 -15.19 -13.73 1.93
C ASP A 73 -16.71 -13.86 1.82
N LYS A 74 -17.23 -15.10 1.92
CA LYS A 74 -18.67 -15.38 1.80
C LYS A 74 -19.50 -14.77 2.93
N GLU A 75 -18.88 -14.43 4.06
CA GLU A 75 -19.53 -13.82 5.22
C GLU A 75 -19.41 -12.29 5.22
N GLY A 76 -18.74 -11.72 4.20
CA GLY A 76 -18.53 -10.28 4.05
C GLY A 76 -17.31 -9.74 4.80
N ASN A 77 -16.51 -10.61 5.44
CA ASN A 77 -15.29 -10.21 6.13
C ASN A 77 -14.13 -10.06 5.15
N ILE A 78 -13.07 -9.33 5.54
CA ILE A 78 -11.85 -9.27 4.71
C ILE A 78 -11.28 -10.67 4.51
N GLN A 79 -11.09 -11.05 3.25
CA GLN A 79 -10.68 -12.39 2.89
C GLN A 79 -9.34 -12.77 3.56
N LYS A 80 -9.35 -13.84 4.34
CA LYS A 80 -8.16 -14.37 5.02
C LYS A 80 -7.02 -14.64 4.03
N GLY A 81 -5.82 -14.17 4.37
CA GLY A 81 -4.62 -14.32 3.54
C GLY A 81 -4.55 -13.39 2.32
N SER A 82 -5.54 -12.49 2.14
CA SER A 82 -5.41 -11.36 1.21
C SER A 82 -4.29 -10.42 1.66
N ALA A 83 -3.82 -9.57 0.73
CA ALA A 83 -2.79 -8.58 1.03
C ALA A 83 -3.22 -7.61 2.14
N LEU A 84 -4.49 -7.20 2.14
CA LEU A 84 -5.06 -6.35 3.17
C LEU A 84 -5.17 -7.07 4.52
N HIS A 85 -5.60 -8.33 4.54
CA HIS A 85 -5.62 -9.15 5.75
C HIS A 85 -4.23 -9.23 6.40
N ILE A 86 -3.20 -9.53 5.60
CA ILE A 86 -1.81 -9.61 6.09
C ILE A 86 -1.35 -8.28 6.70
N LEU A 87 -1.67 -7.16 6.04
CA LEU A 87 -1.35 -5.84 6.60
C LEU A 87 -2.05 -5.61 7.94
N MET A 88 -3.33 -5.97 8.04
CA MET A 88 -4.12 -5.80 9.26
C MET A 88 -3.58 -6.67 10.41
N GLU A 89 -3.14 -7.91 10.13
CA GLU A 89 -2.47 -8.77 11.11
C GLU A 89 -1.16 -8.16 11.61
N ILE A 90 -0.31 -7.65 10.70
CA ILE A 90 0.97 -7.01 11.06
C ILE A 90 0.75 -5.81 12.00
N LEU A 91 -0.31 -5.04 11.78
CA LEU A 91 -0.63 -3.85 12.56
C LEU A 91 -1.49 -4.13 13.80
N ASN A 92 -1.92 -5.39 13.97
CA ASN A 92 -2.82 -5.87 15.01
C ASN A 92 -4.11 -5.01 15.08
N VAL A 93 -4.85 -4.98 13.97
CA VAL A 93 -6.10 -4.21 13.81
C VAL A 93 -7.22 -5.05 13.21
N ASN A 94 -8.47 -4.66 13.45
CA ASN A 94 -9.65 -5.43 13.05
C ASN A 94 -10.35 -4.89 11.80
N THR A 95 -10.19 -3.59 11.52
CA THR A 95 -10.79 -2.96 10.34
C THR A 95 -9.78 -2.09 9.57
N PRO A 96 -10.01 -1.82 8.27
CA PRO A 96 -9.14 -0.91 7.52
C PRO A 96 -9.05 0.51 8.11
N ASN A 97 -10.08 0.99 8.79
CA ASN A 97 -10.07 2.31 9.43
C ASN A 97 -9.15 2.38 10.66
N ASP A 98 -8.97 1.26 11.36
CA ASP A 98 -8.08 1.16 12.54
C ASP A 98 -6.59 1.30 12.17
N ILE A 99 -6.27 1.26 10.88
CA ILE A 99 -4.91 1.51 10.35
C ILE A 99 -4.52 2.99 10.52
N VAL A 100 -5.49 3.90 10.58
CA VAL A 100 -5.21 5.34 10.75
C VAL A 100 -4.49 5.59 12.08
N GLY A 101 -3.43 6.41 12.02
CA GLY A 101 -2.56 6.70 13.15
C GLY A 101 -1.45 5.66 13.38
N LYS A 102 -1.47 4.50 12.72
CA LYS A 102 -0.39 3.52 12.80
C LYS A 102 0.85 3.99 12.03
N GLN A 103 2.01 3.53 12.49
CA GLN A 103 3.27 3.69 11.77
C GLN A 103 3.58 2.42 10.99
N ILE A 104 3.99 2.57 9.74
CA ILE A 104 4.20 1.45 8.82
C ILE A 104 5.53 1.62 8.10
N SER A 105 6.31 0.55 8.01
CA SER A 105 7.57 0.57 7.25
C SER A 105 7.30 0.51 5.75
N THR A 106 8.09 1.25 4.97
CA THR A 106 8.09 1.17 3.51
C THR A 106 9.31 0.43 3.00
N VAL A 107 9.25 -0.03 1.75
CA VAL A 107 10.33 -0.71 1.03
C VAL A 107 10.20 -0.42 -0.46
N GLU A 108 11.31 -0.48 -1.19
CA GLU A 108 11.30 -0.41 -2.66
C GLU A 108 10.50 -1.56 -3.27
N GLN A 109 9.68 -1.24 -4.28
CA GLN A 109 8.88 -2.24 -4.99
C GLN A 109 9.79 -3.27 -5.66
N ALA A 110 10.86 -2.82 -6.33
CA ALA A 110 11.89 -3.66 -6.95
C ALA A 110 13.25 -2.96 -6.86
N LYS A 111 14.34 -3.73 -7.02
CA LYS A 111 15.74 -3.23 -6.89
C LYS A 111 16.05 -2.05 -7.82
N ASP A 112 15.42 -2.02 -8.99
CA ASP A 112 15.61 -0.99 -10.01
C ASP A 112 14.38 -0.06 -10.14
N SER A 113 13.50 -0.04 -9.13
CA SER A 113 12.30 0.80 -9.11
C SER A 113 12.42 1.91 -8.07
N PRO A 114 12.26 3.18 -8.45
CA PRO A 114 12.30 4.29 -7.50
C PRO A 114 11.05 4.38 -6.62
N TYR A 115 10.08 3.47 -6.78
CA TYR A 115 8.80 3.54 -6.08
C TYR A 115 8.81 2.72 -4.80
N LEU A 116 8.30 3.33 -3.73
CA LEU A 116 8.07 2.68 -2.45
C LEU A 116 6.73 1.95 -2.43
N CYS A 117 6.62 0.99 -1.53
CA CYS A 117 5.40 0.29 -1.14
C CYS A 117 5.47 -0.07 0.35
N ILE A 118 4.36 -0.55 0.91
CA ILE A 118 4.34 -1.02 2.30
C ILE A 118 5.17 -2.30 2.44
N LYS A 119 5.95 -2.42 3.50
CA LYS A 119 6.67 -3.64 3.87
C LYS A 119 5.74 -4.56 4.65
N GLY A 120 5.55 -5.80 4.18
CA GLY A 120 4.64 -6.79 4.75
C GLY A 120 5.30 -8.10 5.18
N TYR A 121 6.56 -8.05 5.62
CA TYR A 121 7.35 -9.18 6.13
C TYR A 121 8.40 -8.69 7.13
#